data_AF-A0A5P8WDI9-F1
#
_entry.id   AF-A0A5P8WDI9-F1
#
_cell.length_a   1.000
_cell.length_b   1.000
_cell.length_c   1.000
_cell.angle_alpha   90.00
_cell.angle_beta   90.00
_cell.angle_gamma   90.00
#
_symmetry.space_group_name_H-M   'P 1'
#
loop_
_entity.id
_entity.type
_entity.pdbx_description
1 polymer ?
#
loop_
_entity_poly.entity_id
_entity_poly.type
_entity_poly.pdbx_seq_one_letter_code
_entity_poly.pdbx_strand_id
1 'polypeptide(L)' 'MHSTTVSGWVRRGWLKTSRRSSKRYQVRRWHLKNFFDNPPQHLKKRIASIDSEAINYLLGKKA' A
#
# COMPACT_ATOMS: atom_id res chain seq x y z
N MET A 1 -12.09 11.68 9.68
CA MET A 1 -11.37 10.43 9.38
C MET A 1 -10.05 10.77 8.69
N HIS A 2 -8.91 10.45 9.31
CA HIS A 2 -7.59 10.88 8.83
C HIS A 2 -7.20 10.21 7.50
N SER A 3 -6.82 11.05 6.54
CA SER A 3 -6.33 10.71 5.19
C SER A 3 -5.08 9.83 5.17
N THR A 4 -4.43 9.66 6.31
CA THR A 4 -3.19 8.91 6.52
C THR A 4 -3.41 7.46 6.95
N THR A 5 -4.65 7.05 7.20
CA THR A 5 -4.98 5.66 7.55
C THR A 5 -5.13 4.79 6.29
N VAL A 6 -4.78 3.51 6.38
CA VAL A 6 -4.93 2.52 5.29
C VAL A 6 -6.36 2.56 4.71
N SER A 7 -7.37 2.67 5.57
CA SER A 7 -8.79 2.80 5.18
C SER A 7 -9.05 4.02 4.27
N GLY A 8 -8.37 5.13 4.51
CA GLY A 8 -8.41 6.31 3.67
C GLY A 8 -7.81 6.07 2.29
N TRP A 9 -6.71 5.32 2.20
CA TRP A 9 -6.07 4.97 0.93
C TRP A 9 -6.92 4.02 0.11
N VAL A 10 -7.63 3.08 0.74
CA VAL A 10 -8.59 2.20 0.06
C VAL A 10 -9.77 3.00 -0.48
N ARG A 11 -10.36 3.89 0.34
CA ARG A 11 -11.49 4.74 -0.10
C ARG A 11 -11.13 5.65 -1.28
N ARG A 12 -9.89 6.15 -1.34
CA ARG A 12 -9.39 6.99 -2.44
C ARG A 12 -8.98 6.19 -3.67
N GLY A 13 -9.07 4.86 -3.62
CA GLY A 13 -8.66 3.98 -4.72
C GLY A 13 -7.15 3.85 -4.90
N TRP A 14 -6.35 4.43 -3.99
CA TRP A 14 -4.89 4.36 -4.03
C TRP A 14 -4.40 2.97 -3.70
N LEU A 15 -4.94 2.36 -2.65
CA LEU A 15 -4.61 0.98 -2.27
C LEU A 15 -5.76 0.05 -2.68
N LYS A 16 -5.50 -0.81 -3.66
CA LYS A 16 -6.43 -1.87 -4.02
C LYS A 16 -6.46 -2.92 -2.91
N THR A 17 -7.64 -3.47 -2.65
CA THR A 17 -7.81 -4.53 -1.65
C THR A 17 -8.82 -5.53 -2.15
N SER A 18 -8.74 -6.74 -1.62
CA SER A 18 -9.80 -7.74 -1.77
C SER A 18 -10.64 -7.72 -0.51
N ARG A 19 -11.94 -7.48 -0.62
CA ARG A 19 -12.85 -7.51 0.53
C ARG A 19 -13.00 -8.96 1.00
N ARG A 20 -12.59 -9.26 2.23
CA ARG A 20 -12.76 -10.59 2.84
C ARG A 20 -14.04 -10.71 3.65
N SER A 21 -14.50 -9.59 4.22
CA SER A 21 -15.77 -9.53 4.94
C SER A 21 -16.36 -8.12 4.90
N SER A 22 -17.55 -7.96 5.48
CA SER A 22 -18.19 -6.65 5.61
C SER A 22 -17.29 -5.59 6.26
N LYS A 23 -16.40 -6.00 7.17
CA LYS A 23 -15.52 -5.12 7.96
C LYS A 23 -14.01 -5.30 7.69
N ARG A 24 -13.57 -6.32 6.94
CA ARG A 24 -12.14 -6.63 6.76
C ARG A 24 -11.72 -6.61 5.28
N TYR A 25 -10.65 -5.87 5.03
CA TYR A 25 -9.97 -5.83 3.75
C TYR A 25 -8.69 -6.69 3.83
N GLN A 26 -8.42 -7.45 2.77
CA GLN A 26 -7.17 -8.14 2.59
C GLN A 26 -6.34 -7.41 1.53
N VAL A 27 -5.17 -6.94 1.95
CA VAL A 27 -4.14 -6.47 1.03
C VAL A 27 -3.30 -7.67 0.62
N ARG A 28 -3.17 -7.92 -0.67
CA ARG A 28 -2.34 -8.99 -1.23
C ARG A 28 -1.07 -8.37 -1.78
N ARG A 29 -0.04 -9.19 -1.97
CA ARG A 29 1.28 -8.73 -2.43
C ARG A 29 1.21 -7.96 -3.76
N TRP A 30 0.38 -8.40 -4.72
CA TRP A 30 0.17 -7.67 -5.97
C TRP A 30 -0.50 -6.30 -5.78
N HIS A 31 -1.36 -6.16 -4.76
CA HIS A 31 -1.99 -4.88 -4.44
C HIS A 31 -0.94 -3.89 -3.90
N LEU A 32 -0.01 -4.39 -3.09
CA LEU A 32 1.16 -3.61 -2.65
C LEU A 32 2.08 -3.28 -3.81
N LYS A 33 2.37 -4.25 -4.69
CA LYS A 33 3.19 -4.02 -5.89
C LYS A 33 2.63 -2.88 -6.73
N ASN A 34 1.35 -2.92 -7.09
CA ASN A 34 0.70 -1.85 -7.85
C ASN A 34 0.73 -0.50 -7.12
N PHE A 35 0.60 -0.51 -5.79
CA PHE A 35 0.67 0.70 -4.97
C PHE A 35 2.07 1.32 -4.98
N PHE A 36 3.13 0.50 -4.91
CA PHE A 36 4.52 0.97 -4.95
C PHE A 36 5.00 1.30 -6.37
N ASP A 37 4.46 0.66 -7.40
CA ASP A 37 4.75 0.99 -8.81
C ASP A 37 4.12 2.34 -9.21
N ASN A 38 2.92 2.65 -8.71
CA ASN A 38 2.27 3.95 -8.94
C ASN A 38 1.75 4.61 -7.65
N PRO A 39 2.66 5.09 -6.78
CA PRO A 39 2.26 5.66 -5.51
C PRO A 39 1.71 7.09 -5.68
N PRO A 40 0.71 7.48 -4.88
CA PRO A 40 0.20 8.85 -4.85
C PRO A 40 1.31 9.87 -4.58
N GLN A 41 1.25 11.04 -5.23
CA GLN A 41 2.33 12.03 -5.22
C GLN A 41 2.76 12.49 -3.81
N HIS A 42 1.80 12.66 -2.88
CA HIS A 42 2.08 13.00 -1.48
C HIS A 42 2.71 11.85 -0.65
N LEU A 43 2.60 10.59 -1.11
CA LEU A 43 3.24 9.43 -0.48
C LEU A 43 4.57 9.08 -1.12
N LYS A 44 4.87 9.54 -2.34
CA LYS A 44 6.16 9.31 -3.00
C LYS A 44 7.34 9.67 -2.11
N LYS A 45 7.31 10.86 -1.48
CA LYS A 45 8.37 11.31 -0.56
C LYS A 45 8.47 10.43 0.69
N ARG A 46 7.34 9.99 1.24
CA ARG A 46 7.28 9.09 2.41
C ARG A 46 7.74 7.66 2.08
N ILE A 47 7.44 7.18 0.89
CA ILE A 47 7.88 5.86 0.43
C ILE A 47 9.37 5.89 0.12
N ALA A 48 9.86 6.95 -0.51
CA ALA A 48 11.29 7.15 -0.77
C ALA A 48 12.12 7.29 0.52
N SER A 49 11.51 7.73 1.63
CA SER A 49 12.16 7.74 2.94
C SER A 49 12.13 6.39 3.66
N ILE A 50 11.35 5.42 3.17
CA ILE A 50 11.35 4.05 3.69
C ILE A 50 12.47 3.29 2.98
N ASP A 51 13.17 2.44 3.74
CA ASP A 51 14.21 1.58 3.20
C ASP A 51 13.68 0.70 2.05
N SER A 52 14.43 0.68 0.95
CA SER A 52 14.16 -0.15 -0.22
C SER A 52 14.15 -1.63 0.15
N GLU A 53 14.95 -2.05 1.13
CA GLU A 53 15.00 -3.42 1.63
C GLU A 53 13.71 -3.80 2.36
N ALA A 54 13.17 -2.88 3.18
CA ALA A 54 11.88 -3.08 3.83
C ALA A 54 10.73 -3.16 2.81
N ILE A 55 10.76 -2.35 1.76
CA ILE A 55 9.79 -2.44 0.65
C ILE A 55 9.93 -3.78 -0.08
N ASN A 56 11.16 -4.21 -0.38
CA ASN A 56 11.42 -5.49 -1.04
C ASN A 56 10.96 -6.68 -0.20
N TYR A 57 11.15 -6.64 1.13
CA TYR A 57 10.63 -7.64 2.06
C TYR A 57 9.09 -7.70 2.05
N LEU A 58 8.41 -6.55 2.05
CA LEU A 58 6.94 -6.48 1.95
C LEU A 58 6.43 -7.02 0.60
N LEU A 59 7.15 -6.73 -0.47
CA LEU A 59 6.92 -7.31 -1.80
C LEU A 59 7.44 -8.75 -1.92
N GLY A 60 8.05 -9.27 -0.84
CA GLY A 60 9.06 -10.34 -0.78
C GLY A 60 9.63 -10.77 -2.12
N LYS A 61 10.21 -9.76 -2.76
CA LYS A 61 11.44 -9.98 -3.52
C LYS A 61 12.46 -10.41 -2.48
N LYS A 62 13.08 -11.58 -2.66
CA LYS A 62 14.28 -11.92 -1.89
C LYS A 62 15.30 -10.81 -2.15
N ALA A 63 15.93 -10.35 -1.06
CA ALA A 63 17.10 -9.48 -1.12
C ALA A 63 18.16 -10.10 -2.04
#